data_AF-A0A831NWK3-F1
#
_entry.id   AF-A0A831NWK3-F1
#
_cell.length_a   1.000
_cell.length_b   1.000
_cell.length_c   1.000
_cell.angle_alpha   90.00
_cell.angle_beta   90.00
_cell.angle_gamma   90.00
#
_symmetry.space_group_name_H-M   'P 1'
#
loop_
_entity.id
_entity.type
_entity.pdbx_description
1 polymer ?
#
loop_
_entity_poly.entity_id
_entity_poly.type
_entity_poly.pdbx_seq_one_letter_code
_entity_poly.pdbx_strand_id
1 'polypeptide(L)'
;MVVREKRTGAGESRRDGIPARIVLAGFRATGKSAVGGRLAVRLQYRFIDTDDELCARMKGSVTALVRRRGWPAFRKMEQALLVELAGTEGVVIATGGGAIMHQDEGRLLRKGSLVVWLRAGAATIRKRLEADAASAVQRPSLTGIDPAR
;
A
#
# COMPACT_ATOMS: atom_id res chain seq x y z
N MET A 1 -8.22 18.35 -2.87
CA MET A 1 -7.94 16.95 -3.27
C MET A 1 -7.82 16.93 -4.78
N VAL A 2 -6.61 16.84 -5.33
CA VAL A 2 -6.41 16.84 -6.79
C VAL A 2 -6.38 15.37 -7.24
N VAL A 3 -7.48 14.90 -7.81
CA VAL A 3 -7.56 13.59 -8.46
C VAL A 3 -6.99 13.77 -9.86
N ARG A 4 -5.85 13.16 -10.16
CA ARG A 4 -5.35 13.06 -11.55
C ARG A 4 -5.69 11.67 -12.07
N GLU A 5 -6.65 11.60 -12.97
CA GLU A 5 -7.12 10.37 -13.60
C GLU A 5 -6.26 10.08 -14.84
N LYS A 6 -5.65 8.89 -14.93
CA LYS A 6 -5.14 8.33 -16.19
C LYS A 6 -5.83 6.99 -16.39
N ARG A 7 -6.73 6.90 -17.38
CA ARG A 7 -7.40 5.65 -17.77
C ARG A 7 -6.53 4.88 -18.77
N THR A 8 -6.40 3.58 -18.57
CA THR A 8 -5.87 2.60 -19.54
C THR A 8 -6.87 1.43 -19.59
N GLY A 9 -7.52 1.19 -20.75
CA GLY A 9 -8.55 0.14 -20.97
C GLY A 9 -8.02 -1.31 -20.87
N ALA A 10 -8.80 -2.41 -20.94
CA ALA A 10 -10.13 -2.68 -21.52
C ALA A 10 -10.87 -3.86 -20.78
N GLY A 11 -12.18 -4.07 -21.03
CA GLY A 11 -12.94 -5.32 -20.78
C GLY A 11 -14.18 -5.23 -19.85
N GLU A 12 -15.38 -5.58 -20.37
CA GLU A 12 -16.74 -5.62 -19.76
C GLU A 12 -16.85 -6.67 -18.61
N SER A 13 -17.80 -6.70 -17.66
CA SER A 13 -19.01 -5.97 -17.30
C SER A 13 -18.84 -5.51 -15.85
N ARG A 14 -18.76 -4.20 -15.64
CA ARG A 14 -18.61 -3.56 -14.33
C ARG A 14 -19.78 -2.59 -14.20
N ARG A 15 -20.27 -2.33 -12.99
CA ARG A 15 -21.12 -1.15 -12.75
C ARG A 15 -20.44 0.03 -13.46
N ASP A 16 -21.10 0.62 -14.45
CA ASP A 16 -20.46 1.48 -15.45
C ASP A 16 -19.51 2.48 -14.80
N GLY A 17 -18.24 2.46 -15.20
CA GLY A 17 -17.21 3.39 -14.73
C GLY A 17 -16.47 3.04 -13.44
N ILE A 18 -16.80 1.93 -12.74
CA ILE A 18 -16.05 1.51 -11.54
C ILE A 18 -14.80 0.71 -11.95
N PRO A 19 -13.58 1.10 -11.52
CA PRO A 19 -12.35 0.38 -11.85
C PRO A 19 -12.24 -0.95 -11.08
N ALA A 20 -11.81 -2.06 -11.70
CA ALA A 20 -11.64 -3.35 -10.99
C ALA A 20 -10.63 -3.30 -9.85
N ARG A 21 -9.68 -2.37 -9.90
CA ARG A 21 -8.64 -2.23 -8.90
C ARG A 21 -8.41 -0.77 -8.60
N ILE A 22 -8.33 -0.46 -7.32
CA ILE A 22 -7.96 0.86 -6.83
C ILE A 22 -6.68 0.72 -6.01
N VAL A 23 -5.66 1.50 -6.34
CA VAL A 23 -4.36 1.50 -5.66
C VAL A 23 -4.18 2.82 -4.95
N LEU A 24 -4.11 2.79 -3.62
CA LEU A 24 -3.84 3.93 -2.76
C LEU A 24 -2.34 4.00 -2.49
N ALA A 25 -1.70 5.05 -2.99
CA ALA A 25 -0.28 5.36 -2.78
C ALA A 25 -0.10 6.56 -1.86
N GLY A 26 1.08 6.68 -1.25
CA GLY A 26 1.47 7.82 -0.39
C GLY A 26 2.17 7.38 0.88
N PHE A 27 2.75 8.33 1.60
CA PHE A 27 3.53 8.07 2.82
C PHE A 27 2.72 7.36 3.90
N ARG A 28 3.40 6.74 4.87
CA ARG A 28 2.76 6.26 6.10
C ARG A 28 2.02 7.43 6.77
N ALA A 29 0.91 7.13 7.44
CA ALA A 29 0.03 8.11 8.08
C ALA A 29 -0.68 9.13 7.16
N THR A 30 -0.66 8.96 5.83
CA THR A 30 -1.52 9.78 4.93
C THR A 30 -2.99 9.36 4.96
N GLY A 31 -3.31 8.20 5.55
CA GLY A 31 -4.68 7.71 5.72
C GLY A 31 -5.12 6.64 4.72
N LYS A 32 -4.18 5.97 4.04
CA LYS A 32 -4.45 4.91 3.05
C LYS A 32 -5.35 3.80 3.59
N SER A 33 -5.04 3.25 4.76
CA SER A 33 -5.82 2.13 5.33
C SER A 33 -7.23 2.59 5.74
N ALA A 34 -7.34 3.79 6.33
CA ALA A 34 -8.65 4.38 6.69
C ALA A 34 -9.53 4.69 5.47
N VAL A 35 -8.97 5.30 4.41
CA VAL A 35 -9.70 5.59 3.16
C VAL A 35 -10.02 4.29 2.42
N GLY A 36 -9.05 3.39 2.34
CA GLY A 36 -9.15 2.12 1.61
C GLY A 36 -10.22 1.21 2.17
N GLY A 37 -10.26 1.00 3.49
CA GLY A 37 -11.31 0.21 4.12
C GLY A 37 -12.71 0.77 3.86
N ARG A 38 -12.89 2.10 4.00
CA ARG A 38 -14.18 2.77 3.73
C ARG A 38 -14.60 2.71 2.27
N LEU A 39 -13.65 2.76 1.35
CA LEU A 39 -13.89 2.66 -0.08
C LEU A 39 -14.25 1.24 -0.47
N ALA A 40 -13.53 0.26 0.06
CA ALA A 40 -13.78 -1.16 -0.17
C ALA A 40 -15.19 -1.56 0.25
N VAL A 41 -15.65 -1.14 1.44
CA VAL A 41 -17.03 -1.38 1.90
C VAL A 41 -18.06 -0.81 0.93
N ARG A 42 -17.89 0.45 0.49
CA ARG A 42 -18.84 1.10 -0.43
C ARG A 42 -18.90 0.44 -1.80
N LEU A 43 -17.77 -0.06 -2.29
CA LEU A 43 -17.67 -0.72 -3.59
C LEU A 43 -17.96 -2.22 -3.54
N GLN A 44 -18.13 -2.78 -2.34
CA GLN A 44 -18.15 -4.24 -2.08
C GLN A 44 -16.88 -4.93 -2.59
N TYR A 45 -15.74 -4.27 -2.39
CA TYR A 45 -14.41 -4.77 -2.76
C TYR A 45 -13.72 -5.35 -1.53
N ARG A 46 -12.71 -6.18 -1.77
CA ARG A 46 -11.75 -6.55 -0.71
C ARG A 46 -10.80 -5.39 -0.45
N PHE A 47 -10.46 -5.15 0.81
CA PHE A 47 -9.39 -4.23 1.18
C PHE A 47 -8.12 -5.00 1.51
N ILE A 48 -6.98 -4.59 0.95
CA ILE A 48 -5.67 -5.18 1.22
C ILE A 48 -4.70 -4.05 1.57
N ASP A 49 -4.11 -4.11 2.77
CA ASP A 49 -2.91 -3.33 3.10
C ASP A 49 -1.70 -4.23 2.90
N THR A 50 -0.75 -3.82 2.06
CA THR A 50 0.39 -4.69 1.70
C THR A 50 1.31 -4.96 2.89
N ASP A 51 1.41 -4.03 3.85
CA ASP A 51 2.26 -4.23 5.03
C ASP A 51 1.60 -5.25 5.98
N ASP A 52 0.28 -5.18 6.16
CA ASP A 52 -0.47 -6.14 6.99
C ASP A 52 -0.51 -7.53 6.35
N GLU A 53 -0.71 -7.61 5.03
CA GLU A 53 -0.71 -8.86 4.26
C GLU A 53 0.66 -9.57 4.39
N LEU A 54 1.76 -8.83 4.27
CA LEU A 54 3.09 -9.39 4.50
C LEU A 54 3.26 -9.85 5.95
N CYS A 55 2.82 -9.07 6.94
CA CYS A 55 2.91 -9.46 8.36
C CYS A 55 2.13 -10.75 8.64
N ALA A 56 0.93 -10.89 8.06
CA ALA A 56 0.11 -12.09 8.17
C ALA A 56 0.83 -13.31 7.56
N ARG A 57 1.38 -13.20 6.35
CA ARG A 57 2.14 -14.29 5.69
C ARG A 57 3.38 -14.69 6.46
N MET A 58 4.05 -13.73 7.08
CA MET A 58 5.26 -13.97 7.88
C MET A 58 4.96 -14.53 9.27
N LYS A 59 3.70 -14.49 9.74
CA LYS A 59 3.32 -14.73 11.13
C LYS A 59 4.18 -13.91 12.10
N GLY A 60 4.41 -12.63 11.77
CA GLY A 60 5.28 -11.76 12.54
C GLY A 60 5.39 -10.34 11.98
N SER A 61 6.20 -9.50 12.62
CA SER A 61 6.40 -8.10 12.20
C SER A 61 7.50 -7.98 11.14
N VAL A 62 7.40 -6.90 10.34
CA VAL A 62 8.46 -6.51 9.41
C VAL A 62 9.80 -6.33 10.12
N THR A 63 9.82 -5.69 11.29
CA THR A 63 11.05 -5.52 12.09
C THR A 63 11.67 -6.86 12.47
N ALA A 64 10.86 -7.84 12.89
CA ALA A 64 11.37 -9.17 13.21
C ALA A 64 11.95 -9.89 11.98
N LEU A 65 11.35 -9.71 10.81
CA LEU A 65 11.90 -10.24 9.56
C LEU A 65 13.22 -9.55 9.20
N VAL A 66 13.25 -8.22 9.18
CA VAL A 66 14.41 -7.43 8.77
C VAL A 66 15.59 -7.70 9.70
N ARG A 67 15.37 -7.80 11.02
CA ARG A 67 16.43 -8.18 11.98
C ARG A 67 17.03 -9.55 11.68
N ARG A 68 16.22 -10.49 11.18
CA ARG A 68 16.64 -11.88 10.92
C ARG A 68 17.24 -12.09 9.53
N ARG A 69 16.69 -11.42 8.51
CA ARG A 69 16.96 -11.70 7.08
C ARG A 69 17.35 -10.46 6.26
N GLY A 70 17.39 -9.29 6.90
CA GLY A 70 17.71 -8.02 6.27
C GLY A 70 16.61 -7.46 5.38
N TRP A 71 16.79 -6.20 4.99
CA TRP A 71 15.94 -5.51 4.02
C TRP A 71 15.80 -6.23 2.67
N PRO A 72 16.85 -6.83 2.07
CA PRO A 72 16.71 -7.50 0.77
C PRO A 72 15.67 -8.62 0.77
N ALA A 73 15.56 -9.39 1.86
CA ALA A 73 14.55 -10.44 1.97
C ALA A 73 13.13 -9.87 2.01
N PHE A 74 12.91 -8.82 2.82
CA PHE A 74 11.62 -8.13 2.87
C PHE A 74 11.24 -7.55 1.50
N ARG A 75 12.19 -6.94 0.78
CA ARG A 75 11.95 -6.38 -0.55
C ARG A 75 11.56 -7.44 -1.58
N LYS A 76 12.19 -8.62 -1.56
CA LYS A 76 11.77 -9.74 -2.43
C LYS A 76 10.33 -10.18 -2.16
N MET A 77 9.93 -10.21 -0.89
CA MET A 77 8.55 -10.55 -0.52
C MET A 77 7.55 -9.47 -0.95
N GLU A 78 7.93 -8.20 -0.80
CA GLU A 78 7.15 -7.05 -1.27
C GLU A 78 6.95 -7.11 -2.80
N GLN A 79 8.00 -7.40 -3.58
CA GLN A 79 7.90 -7.59 -5.03
C GLN A 79 6.93 -8.70 -5.42
N ALA A 80 7.09 -9.88 -4.83
CA ALA A 80 6.25 -11.04 -5.12
C ALA A 80 4.77 -10.73 -4.85
N LEU A 81 4.48 -10.05 -3.73
CA LEU A 81 3.12 -9.63 -3.40
C LEU A 81 2.56 -8.63 -4.42
N LEU A 82 3.33 -7.64 -4.86
CA LEU A 82 2.86 -6.66 -5.85
C LEU A 82 2.50 -7.32 -7.19
N VAL A 83 3.27 -8.33 -7.62
CA VAL A 83 2.98 -9.10 -8.84
C VAL A 83 1.68 -9.90 -8.69
N GLU A 84 1.49 -10.58 -7.56
CA GLU A 84 0.25 -11.32 -7.28
C GLU A 84 -0.98 -10.41 -7.29
N LEU A 85 -0.87 -9.24 -6.64
CA LEU A 85 -1.95 -8.26 -6.57
C LEU A 85 -2.25 -7.62 -7.94
N ALA A 86 -1.28 -7.59 -8.86
CA ALA A 86 -1.48 -7.08 -10.22
C ALA A 86 -2.43 -7.96 -11.07
N GLY A 87 -2.71 -9.19 -10.65
CA GLY A 87 -3.73 -10.08 -11.24
C GLY A 87 -5.07 -10.05 -10.52
N THR A 88 -5.21 -9.32 -9.41
CA THR A 88 -6.41 -9.39 -8.56
C THR A 88 -7.41 -8.30 -8.92
N GLU A 89 -8.69 -8.65 -9.06
CA GLU A 89 -9.80 -7.71 -9.30
C GLU A 89 -10.74 -7.61 -8.07
N GLY A 90 -11.64 -6.62 -8.09
CA GLY A 90 -12.57 -6.34 -7.00
C GLY A 90 -11.86 -5.94 -5.71
N VAL A 91 -10.77 -5.17 -5.82
CA VAL A 91 -9.86 -4.91 -4.71
C VAL A 91 -9.42 -3.44 -4.60
N VAL A 92 -9.35 -2.96 -3.36
CA VAL A 92 -8.70 -1.71 -2.98
C VAL A 92 -7.41 -2.03 -2.23
N ILE A 93 -6.29 -1.54 -2.73
CA ILE A 93 -4.94 -1.86 -2.23
C ILE A 93 -4.31 -0.61 -1.63
N ALA A 94 -3.96 -0.64 -0.35
CA ALA A 94 -3.07 0.33 0.26
C ALA A 94 -1.63 -0.19 0.18
N THR A 95 -0.77 0.53 -0.53
CA THR A 95 0.64 0.14 -0.64
C THR A 95 1.47 0.72 0.51
N GLY A 96 2.45 -0.04 0.99
CA GLY A 96 3.46 0.45 1.92
C GLY A 96 4.26 1.61 1.31
N GLY A 97 4.88 2.44 2.16
CA GLY A 97 5.70 3.57 1.70
C GLY A 97 6.89 3.15 0.80
N GLY A 98 7.30 1.89 0.90
CA GLY A 98 8.37 1.28 0.12
C GLY A 98 8.02 0.91 -1.32
N ALA A 99 6.74 0.93 -1.71
CA ALA A 99 6.31 0.51 -3.05
C ALA A 99 6.90 1.36 -4.18
N ILE A 100 7.40 2.56 -3.88
CA ILE A 100 8.12 3.40 -4.86
C ILE A 100 9.43 2.75 -5.35
N MET A 101 10.01 1.85 -4.57
CA MET A 101 11.26 1.14 -4.90
C MET A 101 11.06 0.02 -5.92
N HIS A 102 9.81 -0.38 -6.18
CA HIS A 102 9.44 -1.50 -7.05
C HIS A 102 8.81 -0.95 -8.33
N GLN A 103 9.63 -0.33 -9.18
CA GLN A 103 9.12 0.42 -10.34
C GLN A 103 8.43 -0.49 -11.36
N ASP A 104 8.98 -1.68 -11.61
CA ASP A 104 8.46 -2.60 -12.62
C ASP A 104 7.18 -3.29 -12.14
N GLU A 105 7.19 -3.81 -10.91
CA GLU A 105 6.00 -4.40 -10.28
C GLU A 105 4.93 -3.32 -10.06
N GLY A 106 5.34 -2.10 -9.73
CA GLY A 106 4.48 -0.94 -9.69
C GLY A 106 3.82 -0.64 -11.03
N ARG A 107 4.50 -0.81 -12.17
CA ARG A 107 3.88 -0.66 -13.50
C ARG A 107 2.83 -1.73 -13.75
N LEU A 108 3.12 -2.98 -13.38
CA LEU A 108 2.15 -4.09 -13.48
C LEU A 108 0.91 -3.81 -12.64
N LEU A 109 1.10 -3.39 -11.39
CA LEU A 109 0.01 -3.10 -10.48
C LEU A 109 -0.86 -1.93 -10.96
N ARG A 110 -0.27 -0.92 -11.60
CA ARG A 110 -0.99 0.25 -12.13
C ARG A 110 -1.79 -0.05 -13.39
N LYS A 111 -1.39 -1.04 -14.19
CA LYS A 111 -2.09 -1.41 -15.42
C LYS A 111 -3.54 -1.80 -15.08
N GLY A 112 -4.50 -1.15 -15.74
CA GLY A 112 -5.94 -1.40 -15.51
C GLY A 112 -6.47 -0.96 -14.14
N SER A 113 -5.71 -0.16 -13.38
CA SER A 113 -6.08 0.28 -12.03
C SER A 113 -6.27 1.78 -11.93
N LEU A 114 -7.17 2.22 -11.06
CA LEU A 114 -7.24 3.62 -10.63
C LEU A 114 -6.20 3.84 -9.53
N VAL A 115 -5.24 4.72 -9.78
CA VAL A 115 -4.16 5.03 -8.82
C VAL A 115 -4.46 6.36 -8.14
N VAL A 116 -4.61 6.33 -6.83
CA VAL A 116 -4.92 7.52 -6.01
C VAL A 116 -3.75 7.81 -5.08
N TRP A 117 -3.16 8.99 -5.24
CA TRP A 117 -2.10 9.46 -4.34
C TRP A 117 -2.67 10.27 -3.19
N LEU A 118 -2.68 9.69 -1.99
CA LEU A 118 -3.12 10.36 -0.77
C LEU A 118 -1.97 11.16 -0.16
N ARG A 119 -2.26 12.43 0.15
CA ARG A 119 -1.31 13.40 0.70
C ARG A 119 -1.84 13.96 2.01
N ALA A 120 -0.93 14.22 2.93
CA ALA A 120 -1.17 14.96 4.16
C ALA A 120 0.02 15.88 4.42
N GLY A 121 -0.19 17.00 5.12
CA GLY A 121 0.90 17.89 5.52
C GLY A 121 1.84 17.21 6.51
N ALA A 122 3.10 17.62 6.55
CA ALA A 122 4.12 17.03 7.44
C ALA A 122 3.69 17.07 8.91
N ALA A 123 3.10 18.17 9.38
CA ALA A 123 2.57 18.30 10.73
C ALA A 123 1.47 17.27 11.03
N THR A 124 0.56 17.04 10.08
CA THR A 124 -0.49 16.01 10.18
C THR A 124 0.09 14.60 10.20
N ILE A 125 1.07 14.32 9.33
CA ILE A 125 1.77 13.03 9.29
C ILE A 125 2.43 12.78 10.63
N ARG A 126 3.23 13.72 11.14
CA ARG A 126 3.90 13.62 12.44
C ARG A 126 2.91 13.34 13.58
N LYS A 127 1.86 14.16 13.71
CA LYS A 127 0.83 13.99 14.75
C LYS A 127 0.20 12.59 14.72
N ARG A 128 -0.08 12.07 13.51
CA ARG A 128 -0.66 10.73 13.33
C ARG A 128 0.33 9.61 13.64
N LEU A 129 1.60 9.80 13.31
CA LEU A 129 2.66 8.85 13.65
C LEU A 129 2.89 8.77 15.16
N GLU A 130 2.87 9.91 15.85
CA GLU A 130 2.98 9.99 17.32
C GLU A 130 1.81 9.30 18.03
N ALA A 131 0.60 9.42 17.47
CA ALA A 131 -0.59 8.76 18.01
C ALA A 131 -0.70 7.26 17.67
N ASP A 132 0.12 6.75 16.75
CA ASP A 132 0.08 5.38 16.26
C ASP A 132 1.41 4.66 16.52
N ALA A 133 1.63 4.36 17.81
CA ALA A 133 2.81 3.65 18.29
C ALA A 133 2.96 2.24 17.67
N ALA A 134 1.85 1.60 17.28
CA ALA A 134 1.86 0.26 16.70
C ALA A 134 2.53 0.24 15.31
N SER A 135 2.27 1.25 14.46
CA SER A 135 2.87 1.30 13.12
C SER A 135 4.34 1.74 13.11
N ALA A 136 4.88 2.23 14.24
CA ALA A 136 6.32 2.50 14.39
C ALA A 136 7.17 1.22 14.34
N VAL A 137 6.60 0.06 14.71
CA VAL A 137 7.28 -1.24 14.74
C VAL A 137 7.34 -1.89 13.35
N GLN A 138 6.61 -1.40 12.35
CA GLN A 138 6.54 -2.03 11.03
C GLN A 138 7.52 -1.45 10.01
N ARG A 139 7.90 -0.17 10.10
CA ARG A 139 8.77 0.47 9.10
C ARG A 139 9.71 1.48 9.78
N PRO A 140 10.93 1.69 9.24
CA PRO A 140 11.85 2.70 9.73
C PRO A 140 11.22 4.07 9.89
N SER A 141 11.80 4.83 10.81
CA SER A 141 11.48 6.23 10.97
C SER A 141 11.66 6.96 9.63
N LEU A 142 10.83 7.98 9.39
CA LEU A 142 10.95 8.83 8.21
C LEU A 142 12.19 9.75 8.28
N THR A 143 12.99 9.65 9.35
CA THR A 143 14.21 10.42 9.57
C THR A 143 15.47 9.70 9.05
N GLY A 144 15.32 8.51 8.46
CA GLY A 144 16.44 7.72 7.93
C GLY A 144 17.15 6.86 8.98
N ILE A 145 16.65 6.83 10.22
CA ILE A 145 17.18 5.98 11.30
C ILE A 145 16.48 4.61 11.21
N ASP A 146 17.27 3.56 10.99
CA ASP A 146 16.79 2.17 10.98
C ASP A 146 16.51 1.70 12.41
N PRO A 147 15.27 1.33 12.78
CA PRO A 147 14.94 0.82 14.10
C PRO A 147 15.55 -0.56 14.40
N ALA A 148 16.17 -1.21 13.41
CA ALA A 148 16.90 -2.47 13.57
C ALA A 148 18.42 -2.28 13.81
N ARG A 149 18.91 -1.04 13.91
CA ARG A 149 20.28 -0.72 14.32
C ARG A 149 20.38 -0.42 15.81
#